data_AF-A0A1V5W3L7-F1
#
_entry.id   AF-A0A1V5W3L7-F1
#
_cell.length_a   1.000
_cell.length_b   1.000
_cell.length_c   1.000
_cell.angle_alpha   90.00
_cell.angle_beta   90.00
_cell.angle_gamma   90.00
#
_symmetry.space_group_name_H-M   'P 1'
#
loop_
_entity.id
_entity.type
_entity.pdbx_description
1 polymer ?
#
loop_
_entity_poly.entity_id
_entity_poly.type
_entity_poly.pdbx_seq_one_letter_code
_entity_poly.pdbx_strand_id
1 'polypeptide(L)'
;MDKDIQLTFSDDPMSLEAAEIFQLLTEGNFSEAVRKSDALMSVDPDYPGVVEYYRTAKFWNNREKALRKTPEGKKCADFLMEEWSAFEEYAEYRNMKNSSAYKAIMNFVFFKAAENYKLAFQNNEDTDNKFDLLLNLGECFLRLKDYKSAADTLEYAMNSYKSNARLLFILGEAYYHLDDIPKSLLYFREAFLIDPSKIDLSVVEARPIHEIVEIIASSGKEYRDIREWIPIYGYLTDIFYVRRNLSKHQVESIKREIINLEKSFARLGPDDVENTNVLPRMINKYLWLLDYYENQVPNIENMEQIRSRLIAIDRELFFEFFKKKPKKI
;
A
#
# COMPACT_ATOMS: atom_id res chain seq x y z
N MET A 1 -18.24 -44.81 38.08
CA MET A 1 -16.85 -44.57 38.48
C MET A 1 -16.01 -44.67 37.23
N ASP A 2 -15.43 -43.62 36.68
CA ASP A 2 -15.68 -42.20 36.82
C ASP A 2 -15.29 -41.57 35.49
N LYS A 3 -16.23 -40.78 34.99
CA LYS A 3 -16.11 -39.58 34.16
C LYS A 3 -14.93 -39.49 33.20
N ASP A 4 -15.27 -39.68 31.93
CA ASP A 4 -14.79 -38.88 30.82
C ASP A 4 -14.60 -37.41 31.25
N ILE A 5 -13.35 -37.00 31.37
CA ILE A 5 -12.98 -35.59 31.41
C ILE A 5 -13.10 -35.09 29.97
N GLN A 6 -14.32 -34.78 29.56
CA GLN A 6 -14.53 -33.77 28.55
C GLN A 6 -13.99 -32.46 29.13
N LEU A 7 -12.77 -32.09 28.72
CA LEU A 7 -12.30 -30.72 28.78
C LEU A 7 -13.26 -29.89 27.91
N THR A 8 -14.35 -29.43 28.50
CA THR A 8 -15.12 -28.33 27.95
C THR A 8 -14.16 -27.15 27.88
N PHE A 9 -13.92 -26.64 26.67
CA PHE A 9 -13.36 -25.31 26.44
C PHE A 9 -14.33 -24.27 27.03
N SER A 10 -14.42 -24.21 28.36
CA SER A 10 -14.95 -23.06 29.05
C SER A 10 -13.89 -21.99 28.89
N ASP A 11 -14.19 -20.94 28.12
CA ASP A 11 -13.28 -19.84 27.86
C ASP A 11 -12.56 -19.42 29.14
N ASP A 12 -11.24 -19.50 29.12
CA ASP A 12 -10.39 -19.05 30.21
C ASP A 12 -10.79 -17.61 30.59
N PRO A 13 -11.06 -17.27 31.87
CA PRO A 13 -11.55 -15.94 32.24
C PRO A 13 -10.71 -14.78 31.69
N MET A 14 -9.40 -14.97 31.53
CA MET A 14 -8.50 -13.97 30.96
C MET A 14 -8.66 -13.81 29.45
N SER A 15 -9.01 -14.90 28.75
CA SER A 15 -9.37 -14.84 27.33
C SER A 15 -10.65 -14.04 27.07
N LEU A 16 -11.63 -14.13 27.97
CA LEU A 16 -12.85 -13.31 27.92
C LEU A 16 -12.56 -11.83 28.18
N GLU A 17 -11.73 -11.53 29.18
CA GLU A 17 -11.28 -10.15 29.45
C GLU A 17 -10.50 -9.56 28.26
N ALA A 18 -9.61 -10.33 27.62
CA ALA A 18 -8.89 -9.90 26.43
C ALA A 18 -9.82 -9.65 25.23
N ALA A 19 -10.84 -10.50 25.04
CA ALA A 19 -11.86 -10.30 24.01
C ALA A 19 -12.70 -9.04 24.29
N GLU A 20 -13.03 -8.76 25.55
CA GLU A 20 -13.75 -7.55 25.94
C GLU A 20 -12.91 -6.29 25.69
N ILE A 21 -11.60 -6.31 26.01
CA ILE A 21 -10.69 -5.20 25.70
C ILE A 21 -10.63 -4.94 24.20
N PHE A 22 -10.56 -6.01 23.38
CA PHE A 22 -10.60 -5.89 21.92
C PHE A 22 -11.89 -5.22 21.44
N GLN A 23 -13.03 -5.61 22.00
CA GLN A 23 -14.32 -5.02 21.66
C GLN A 23 -14.38 -3.54 22.06
N LEU A 24 -13.92 -3.18 23.26
CA LEU A 24 -13.86 -1.80 23.73
C LEU A 24 -13.02 -0.90 22.81
N LEU A 25 -11.88 -1.41 22.30
CA LEU A 25 -11.08 -0.68 21.32
C LEU A 25 -11.82 -0.49 19.98
N THR A 26 -12.52 -1.53 19.51
CA THR A 26 -13.29 -1.49 18.26
C THR A 26 -14.48 -0.51 18.36
N GLU A 27 -15.04 -0.33 19.54
CA GLU A 27 -16.12 0.61 19.84
C GLU A 27 -15.62 2.04 20.16
N GLY A 28 -14.31 2.22 20.35
CA GLY A 28 -13.69 3.50 20.70
C GLY A 28 -13.81 3.88 22.18
N ASN A 29 -14.13 2.93 23.07
CA ASN A 29 -14.22 3.15 24.51
C ASN A 29 -12.83 3.03 25.17
N PHE A 30 -11.96 4.00 24.88
CA PHE A 30 -10.55 3.93 25.24
C PHE A 30 -10.28 4.01 26.75
N SER A 31 -11.04 4.83 27.47
CA SER A 31 -10.92 4.97 28.93
C SER A 31 -11.13 3.64 29.64
N GLU A 32 -12.18 2.90 29.25
CA GLU A 32 -12.48 1.59 29.84
C GLU A 32 -11.49 0.52 29.36
N ALA A 33 -11.08 0.55 28.09
CA ALA A 33 -10.04 -0.35 27.57
C ALA A 33 -8.71 -0.19 28.32
N VAL A 34 -8.31 1.04 28.70
CA VAL A 34 -7.13 1.28 29.55
C VAL A 34 -7.30 0.61 30.90
N ARG A 35 -8.44 0.81 31.57
CA ARG A 35 -8.71 0.26 32.90
C ARG A 35 -8.64 -1.27 32.90
N LYS A 36 -9.31 -1.91 31.95
CA LYS A 36 -9.33 -3.39 31.84
C LYS A 36 -7.98 -3.96 31.43
N SER A 37 -7.26 -3.31 30.51
CA SER A 37 -5.91 -3.75 30.14
C SER A 37 -4.93 -3.64 31.32
N ASP A 38 -5.03 -2.58 32.13
CA ASP A 38 -4.21 -2.38 33.33
C ASP A 38 -4.50 -3.43 34.42
N ALA A 39 -5.78 -3.75 34.61
CA ALA A 39 -6.21 -4.81 35.53
C ALA A 39 -5.71 -6.19 35.08
N LEU A 40 -5.88 -6.53 33.79
CA LEU A 40 -5.40 -7.80 33.24
C LEU A 40 -3.88 -7.92 33.35
N MET A 41 -3.15 -6.85 33.03
CA MET A 41 -1.69 -6.79 33.15
C MET A 41 -1.20 -6.89 34.60
N SER A 42 -1.99 -6.41 35.56
CA SER A 42 -1.67 -6.55 36.99
C SER A 42 -1.84 -7.98 37.51
N VAL A 43 -2.72 -8.76 36.86
CA VAL A 43 -2.95 -10.17 37.19
C VAL A 43 -1.90 -11.06 36.50
N ASP A 44 -1.67 -10.83 35.21
CA ASP A 44 -0.65 -11.53 34.43
C ASP A 44 0.02 -10.57 33.43
N PRO A 45 1.22 -10.07 33.77
CA PRO A 45 1.99 -9.21 32.89
C PRO A 45 2.44 -9.90 31.59
N ASP A 46 2.51 -11.24 31.58
CA ASP A 46 3.00 -12.04 30.47
C ASP A 46 1.86 -12.54 29.56
N TYR A 47 0.61 -12.18 29.86
CA TYR A 47 -0.55 -12.55 29.05
C TYR A 47 -0.38 -12.03 27.60
N PRO A 48 -0.50 -12.88 26.58
CA PRO A 48 -0.21 -12.49 25.20
C PRO A 48 -1.03 -11.27 24.73
N GLY A 49 -0.34 -10.22 24.26
CA GLY A 49 -0.99 -9.04 23.68
C GLY A 49 -1.46 -7.99 24.69
N VAL A 50 -1.42 -8.24 26.01
CA VAL A 50 -1.97 -7.31 27.02
C VAL A 50 -1.26 -5.95 27.02
N VAL A 51 0.05 -5.96 26.80
CA VAL A 51 0.89 -4.76 26.73
C VAL A 51 0.51 -3.93 25.49
N GLU A 52 0.26 -4.58 24.37
CA GLU A 52 -0.18 -3.97 23.12
C GLU A 52 -1.56 -3.33 23.25
N TYR A 53 -2.49 -4.03 23.91
CA TYR A 53 -3.81 -3.49 24.23
C TYR A 53 -3.71 -2.22 25.09
N TYR A 54 -2.98 -2.28 26.21
CA TYR A 54 -2.82 -1.12 27.10
C TYR A 54 -2.17 0.06 26.38
N ARG A 55 -1.09 -0.18 25.63
CA ARG A 55 -0.38 0.87 24.87
C ARG A 55 -1.29 1.52 23.83
N THR A 56 -2.06 0.72 23.10
CA THR A 56 -3.01 1.19 22.09
C THR A 56 -4.13 2.00 22.73
N ALA A 57 -4.78 1.45 23.76
CA ALA A 57 -5.85 2.13 24.49
C ALA A 57 -5.38 3.47 25.05
N LYS A 58 -4.19 3.51 25.66
CA LYS A 58 -3.62 4.73 26.25
C LYS A 58 -3.29 5.79 25.20
N PHE A 59 -2.75 5.39 24.05
CA PHE A 59 -2.45 6.30 22.94
C PHE A 59 -3.71 7.04 22.48
N TRP A 60 -4.80 6.31 22.27
CA TRP A 60 -6.06 6.86 21.76
C TRP A 60 -6.91 7.54 22.83
N ASN A 61 -6.84 7.08 24.09
CA ASN A 61 -7.45 7.77 25.23
C ASN A 61 -6.93 9.21 25.39
N ASN A 62 -5.64 9.43 25.16
CA ASN A 62 -5.05 10.77 25.20
C ASN A 62 -5.60 11.72 24.11
N ARG A 63 -6.18 11.17 23.05
CA ARG A 63 -6.77 11.90 21.91
C ARG A 63 -8.28 11.98 21.97
N GLU A 64 -8.92 11.19 22.82
CA GLU A 64 -10.38 11.09 22.91
C GLU A 64 -11.06 12.46 23.12
N LYS A 65 -10.47 13.30 23.99
CA LYS A 65 -10.98 14.65 24.24
C LYS A 65 -10.88 15.56 23.02
N ALA A 66 -9.82 15.43 22.23
CA ALA A 66 -9.67 16.19 20.99
C ALA A 66 -10.67 15.70 19.95
N LEU A 67 -10.76 14.37 19.77
CA LEU A 67 -11.72 13.73 18.86
C LEU A 67 -13.17 14.17 19.14
N ARG A 68 -13.60 14.17 20.40
CA ARG A 68 -14.95 14.60 20.82
C ARG A 68 -15.23 16.08 20.54
N LYS A 69 -14.20 16.93 20.44
CA LYS A 69 -14.34 18.36 20.16
C LYS A 69 -14.32 18.66 18.66
N THR A 70 -13.76 17.77 17.85
CA THR A 70 -13.66 17.94 16.41
C THR A 70 -15.06 17.81 15.80
N PRO A 71 -15.54 18.79 15.00
CA PRO A 71 -16.83 18.70 14.32
C PRO A 71 -16.88 17.51 13.37
N GLU A 72 -18.03 16.86 13.28
CA GLU A 72 -18.29 15.80 12.30
C GLU A 72 -18.11 16.32 10.86
N GLY A 73 -17.88 15.39 9.93
CA GLY A 73 -17.54 15.71 8.54
C GLY A 73 -16.03 15.66 8.30
N LYS A 74 -15.56 16.42 7.30
CA LYS A 74 -14.20 16.23 6.75
C LYS A 74 -13.12 16.45 7.80
N LYS A 75 -13.29 17.43 8.68
CA LYS A 75 -12.32 17.75 9.74
C LYS A 75 -12.10 16.60 10.73
N CYS A 76 -13.16 15.88 11.09
CA CYS A 76 -13.05 14.72 11.98
C CYS A 76 -12.34 13.56 11.28
N ALA A 77 -12.68 13.31 10.01
CA ALA A 77 -12.00 12.28 9.22
C ALA A 77 -10.50 12.59 9.04
N ASP A 78 -10.15 13.82 8.64
CA ASP A 78 -8.77 14.24 8.46
C ASP A 78 -7.97 14.16 9.79
N PHE A 79 -8.58 14.56 10.92
CA PHE A 79 -7.98 14.39 12.25
C PHE A 79 -7.70 12.91 12.57
N LEU A 80 -8.66 12.02 12.31
CA LEU A 80 -8.49 10.59 12.54
C LEU A 80 -7.37 10.00 11.67
N MET A 81 -7.26 10.42 10.42
CA MET A 81 -6.20 9.98 9.50
C MET A 81 -4.81 10.49 9.91
N GLU A 82 -4.71 11.73 10.39
CA GLU A 82 -3.47 12.28 10.93
C GLU A 82 -3.01 11.52 12.18
N GLU A 83 -3.93 11.29 13.13
CA GLU A 83 -3.61 10.53 14.34
C GLU A 83 -3.35 9.04 14.05
N TRP A 84 -3.96 8.49 13.00
CA TRP A 84 -3.63 7.15 12.50
C TRP A 84 -2.18 7.08 12.04
N SER A 85 -1.72 8.04 11.23
CA SER A 85 -0.33 8.10 10.75
C SER A 85 0.65 8.17 11.93
N ALA A 86 0.37 9.00 12.93
CA ALA A 86 1.16 9.06 14.15
C ALA A 86 1.14 7.74 14.95
N PHE A 87 0.00 7.05 14.98
CA PHE A 87 -0.11 5.74 15.62
C PHE A 87 0.64 4.65 14.87
N GLU A 88 0.63 4.68 13.54
CA GLU A 88 1.30 3.70 12.69
C GLU A 88 2.83 3.73 12.86
N GLU A 89 3.41 4.94 12.95
CA GLU A 89 4.83 5.13 13.31
C GLU A 89 5.14 4.60 14.71
N TYR A 90 4.26 4.89 15.68
CA TYR A 90 4.40 4.40 17.05
C TYR A 90 4.32 2.86 17.12
N ALA A 91 3.38 2.27 16.39
CA ALA A 91 3.16 0.83 16.32
C ALA A 91 4.32 0.11 15.63
N GLU A 92 4.91 0.69 14.57
CA GLU A 92 6.13 0.19 13.95
C GLU A 92 7.29 0.17 14.96
N TYR A 93 7.57 1.30 15.60
CA TYR A 93 8.67 1.40 16.57
C TYR A 93 8.49 0.45 17.78
N ARG A 94 7.25 0.08 18.12
CA ARG A 94 6.94 -0.89 19.18
C ARG A 94 6.74 -2.33 18.68
N ASN A 95 6.90 -2.60 17.39
CA ASN A 95 6.65 -3.90 16.76
C ASN A 95 5.21 -4.44 16.99
N MET A 96 4.23 -3.55 17.00
CA MET A 96 2.83 -3.85 17.36
C MET A 96 1.91 -4.06 16.15
N LYS A 97 2.40 -3.89 14.91
CA LYS A 97 1.55 -3.95 13.70
C LYS A 97 0.79 -5.26 13.51
N ASN A 98 1.37 -6.38 13.96
CA ASN A 98 0.74 -7.70 13.85
C ASN A 98 -0.21 -8.03 15.03
N SER A 99 -0.32 -7.15 16.03
CA SER A 99 -1.13 -7.38 17.22
C SER A 99 -2.64 -7.30 16.95
N SER A 100 -3.43 -7.98 17.76
CA SER A 100 -4.90 -7.86 17.76
C SER A 100 -5.33 -6.43 18.13
N ALA A 101 -4.63 -5.77 19.05
CA ALA A 101 -4.88 -4.38 19.43
C ALA A 101 -4.76 -3.42 18.23
N TYR A 102 -3.73 -3.58 17.40
CA TYR A 102 -3.55 -2.81 16.17
C TYR A 102 -4.71 -3.00 15.19
N LYS A 103 -5.16 -4.24 15.01
CA LYS A 103 -6.32 -4.55 14.14
C LYS A 103 -7.61 -3.93 14.66
N ALA A 104 -7.86 -4.01 15.98
CA ALA A 104 -9.04 -3.43 16.61
C ALA A 104 -9.13 -1.92 16.37
N ILE A 105 -8.02 -1.22 16.63
CA ILE A 105 -7.98 0.23 16.49
C ILE A 105 -7.98 0.68 15.04
N MET A 106 -7.33 -0.06 14.13
CA MET A 106 -7.44 0.15 12.70
C MET A 106 -8.92 0.15 12.27
N ASN A 107 -9.67 -0.90 12.65
CA ASN A 107 -11.08 -1.00 12.32
C ASN A 107 -11.89 0.20 12.84
N PHE A 108 -11.70 0.58 14.11
CA PHE A 108 -12.38 1.74 14.69
C PHE A 108 -12.08 3.03 13.90
N VAL A 109 -10.79 3.32 13.68
CA VAL A 109 -10.34 4.58 13.07
C VAL A 109 -10.82 4.69 11.63
N PHE A 110 -10.59 3.67 10.81
CA PHE A 110 -10.99 3.69 9.41
C PHE A 110 -12.52 3.65 9.25
N PHE A 111 -13.25 2.95 10.13
CA PHE A 111 -14.72 2.99 10.12
C PHE A 111 -15.22 4.39 10.44
N LYS A 112 -14.73 5.01 11.52
CA LYS A 112 -15.16 6.34 11.93
C LYS A 112 -14.75 7.41 10.91
N ALA A 113 -13.58 7.29 10.30
CA ALA A 113 -13.12 8.17 9.23
C ALA A 113 -13.99 8.03 7.97
N ALA A 114 -14.30 6.79 7.55
CA ALA A 114 -15.18 6.54 6.40
C ALA A 114 -16.58 7.17 6.59
N GLU A 115 -17.19 7.01 7.76
CA GLU A 115 -18.49 7.62 8.05
C GLU A 115 -18.45 9.15 7.99
N ASN A 116 -17.39 9.76 8.50
CA ASN A 116 -17.21 11.22 8.45
C ASN A 116 -16.90 11.73 7.03
N TYR A 117 -16.14 10.98 6.23
CA TYR A 117 -15.93 11.32 4.81
C TYR A 117 -17.21 11.18 3.99
N LYS A 118 -18.04 10.15 4.24
CA LYS A 118 -19.37 10.03 3.61
C LYS A 118 -20.26 11.21 3.96
N LEU A 119 -20.31 11.60 5.23
CA LEU A 119 -21.08 12.76 5.69
C LEU A 119 -20.61 14.04 5.01
N ALA A 120 -19.29 14.26 4.96
CA ALA A 120 -18.69 15.40 4.28
C ALA A 120 -19.05 15.45 2.79
N PHE A 121 -19.01 14.30 2.11
CA PHE A 121 -19.40 14.19 0.72
C PHE A 121 -20.88 14.52 0.50
N GLN A 122 -21.78 14.00 1.36
CA GLN A 122 -23.23 14.28 1.30
C GLN A 122 -23.55 15.76 1.54
N ASN A 123 -22.81 16.40 2.44
CA ASN A 123 -22.95 17.82 2.75
C ASN A 123 -22.28 18.74 1.71
N ASN A 124 -21.62 18.19 0.70
CA ASN A 124 -20.79 18.93 -0.27
C ASN A 124 -19.73 19.81 0.42
N GLU A 125 -19.15 19.32 1.52
CA GLU A 125 -18.02 19.97 2.16
C GLU A 125 -16.80 19.96 1.23
N ASP A 126 -16.07 21.08 1.21
CA ASP A 126 -14.75 21.18 0.56
C ASP A 126 -14.75 20.72 -0.92
N THR A 127 -15.59 21.39 -1.74
CA THR A 127 -15.78 21.07 -3.16
C THR A 127 -14.48 21.07 -3.97
N ASP A 128 -13.50 21.87 -3.55
CA ASP A 128 -12.22 22.01 -4.24
C ASP A 128 -11.31 20.79 -4.02
N ASN A 129 -11.43 20.13 -2.87
CA ASN A 129 -10.64 18.93 -2.50
C ASN A 129 -11.45 17.63 -2.53
N LYS A 130 -12.53 17.61 -3.31
CA LYS A 130 -13.41 16.42 -3.46
C LYS A 130 -12.64 15.16 -3.86
N PHE A 131 -11.57 15.30 -4.64
CA PHE A 131 -10.71 14.18 -5.02
C PHE A 131 -9.99 13.54 -3.84
N ASP A 132 -9.33 14.35 -3.00
CA ASP A 132 -8.57 13.85 -1.85
C ASP A 132 -9.50 13.19 -0.83
N LEU A 133 -10.69 13.76 -0.63
CA LEU A 133 -11.75 13.16 0.18
C LEU A 133 -12.11 11.76 -0.34
N LEU A 134 -12.41 11.63 -1.64
CA LEU A 134 -12.78 10.34 -2.24
C LEU A 134 -11.63 9.34 -2.21
N LEU A 135 -10.40 9.81 -2.39
CA LEU A 135 -9.21 8.98 -2.33
C LEU A 135 -9.03 8.40 -0.92
N ASN A 136 -9.12 9.23 0.12
CA ASN A 136 -9.03 8.78 1.50
C ASN A 136 -10.22 7.89 1.89
N LEU A 137 -11.43 8.18 1.42
CA LEU A 137 -12.60 7.33 1.64
C LEU A 137 -12.42 5.94 0.99
N GLY A 138 -11.91 5.91 -0.25
CA GLY A 138 -11.59 4.66 -0.93
C GLY A 138 -10.53 3.83 -0.20
N GLU A 139 -9.51 4.48 0.35
CA GLU A 139 -8.53 3.80 1.22
C GLU A 139 -9.18 3.26 2.50
N CYS A 140 -10.07 4.02 3.14
CA CYS A 140 -10.79 3.54 4.32
C CYS A 140 -11.57 2.27 4.01
N PHE A 141 -12.30 2.25 2.89
CA PHE A 141 -13.00 1.04 2.45
C PHE A 141 -12.05 -0.13 2.18
N LEU A 142 -10.89 0.12 1.55
CA LEU A 142 -9.89 -0.92 1.34
C LEU A 142 -9.42 -1.52 2.69
N ARG A 143 -9.05 -0.67 3.65
CA ARG A 143 -8.56 -1.10 4.98
C ARG A 143 -9.64 -1.83 5.78
N LEU A 144 -10.91 -1.51 5.55
CA LEU A 144 -12.08 -2.19 6.12
C LEU A 144 -12.50 -3.45 5.33
N LYS A 145 -11.76 -3.82 4.28
CA LYS A 145 -12.04 -4.97 3.39
C LYS A 145 -13.38 -4.87 2.64
N ASP A 146 -13.93 -3.66 2.52
CA ASP A 146 -15.05 -3.37 1.64
C ASP A 146 -14.53 -3.00 0.24
N TYR A 147 -14.00 -4.01 -0.45
CA TYR A 147 -13.35 -3.85 -1.75
C TYR A 147 -14.28 -3.28 -2.82
N LYS A 148 -15.58 -3.59 -2.74
CA LYS A 148 -16.57 -3.10 -3.69
C LYS A 148 -16.80 -1.60 -3.53
N SER A 149 -17.02 -1.13 -2.31
CA SER A 149 -17.16 0.31 -2.04
C SER A 149 -15.87 1.07 -2.34
N ALA A 150 -14.69 0.48 -2.07
CA ALA A 150 -13.40 1.05 -2.43
C ALA A 150 -13.29 1.27 -3.95
N ALA A 151 -13.56 0.22 -4.74
CA ALA A 151 -13.52 0.29 -6.19
C ALA A 151 -14.50 1.34 -6.74
N ASP A 152 -15.77 1.30 -6.33
CA ASP A 152 -16.81 2.20 -6.84
C ASP A 152 -16.49 3.67 -6.51
N THR A 153 -16.01 3.94 -5.29
CA THR A 153 -15.63 5.29 -4.83
C THR A 153 -14.45 5.84 -5.64
N LEU A 154 -13.42 5.02 -5.86
CA LEU A 154 -12.21 5.45 -6.56
C LEU A 154 -12.39 5.52 -8.07
N GLU A 155 -13.22 4.67 -8.67
CA GLU A 155 -13.61 4.83 -10.08
C GLU A 155 -14.36 6.14 -10.30
N TYR A 156 -15.25 6.51 -9.36
CA TYR A 156 -15.89 7.82 -9.39
C TYR A 156 -14.87 8.96 -9.29
N ALA A 157 -13.89 8.89 -8.39
CA ALA A 157 -12.82 9.88 -8.27
C ALA A 157 -11.93 9.97 -9.52
N MET A 158 -11.62 8.83 -10.14
CA MET A 158 -10.76 8.72 -11.32
C MET A 158 -11.34 9.43 -12.54
N ASN A 159 -12.68 9.53 -12.65
CA ASN A 159 -13.32 10.26 -13.75
C ASN A 159 -12.94 11.75 -13.78
N SER A 160 -12.66 12.35 -12.62
CA SER A 160 -12.20 13.73 -12.49
C SER A 160 -10.68 13.86 -12.55
N TYR A 161 -9.93 12.88 -12.05
CA TYR A 161 -8.46 12.91 -11.99
C TYR A 161 -7.86 11.57 -12.40
N LYS A 162 -7.50 11.46 -13.70
CA LYS A 162 -7.13 10.18 -14.33
C LYS A 162 -5.71 9.68 -14.05
N SER A 163 -4.88 10.43 -13.33
CA SER A 163 -3.46 10.12 -13.17
C SER A 163 -2.97 10.38 -11.75
N ASN A 164 -3.18 9.40 -10.87
CA ASN A 164 -2.70 9.44 -9.49
C ASN A 164 -2.26 8.03 -9.09
N ALA A 165 -0.99 7.88 -8.69
CA ALA A 165 -0.40 6.59 -8.37
C ALA A 165 -1.09 5.90 -7.17
N ARG A 166 -1.38 6.64 -6.09
CA ARG A 166 -2.06 6.11 -4.90
C ARG A 166 -3.47 5.59 -5.24
N LEU A 167 -4.24 6.36 -6.02
CA LEU A 167 -5.58 5.94 -6.46
C LEU A 167 -5.51 4.64 -7.26
N LEU A 168 -4.64 4.57 -8.27
CA LEU A 168 -4.52 3.38 -9.12
C LEU A 168 -4.05 2.18 -8.31
N PHE A 169 -3.13 2.39 -7.36
CA PHE A 169 -2.66 1.32 -6.51
C PHE A 169 -3.79 0.72 -5.65
N ILE A 170 -4.59 1.58 -5.00
CA ILE A 170 -5.74 1.13 -4.19
C ILE A 170 -6.81 0.44 -5.05
N LEU A 171 -7.06 0.94 -6.28
CA LEU A 171 -7.90 0.23 -7.24
C LEU A 171 -7.32 -1.15 -7.60
N GLY A 172 -6.00 -1.25 -7.77
CA GLY A 172 -5.29 -2.50 -8.01
C GLY A 172 -5.54 -3.52 -6.89
N GLU A 173 -5.38 -3.12 -5.63
CA GLU A 173 -5.68 -3.95 -4.46
C GLU A 173 -7.16 -4.35 -4.42
N ALA A 174 -8.08 -3.38 -4.59
CA ALA A 174 -9.51 -3.66 -4.56
C ALA A 174 -9.93 -4.66 -5.65
N TYR A 175 -9.44 -4.51 -6.88
CA TYR A 175 -9.75 -5.44 -7.97
C TYR A 175 -9.11 -6.81 -7.80
N TYR A 176 -7.98 -6.91 -7.11
CA TYR A 176 -7.39 -8.20 -6.77
C TYR A 176 -8.35 -9.01 -5.90
N HIS A 177 -8.91 -8.39 -4.86
CA HIS A 177 -9.85 -9.05 -3.94
C HIS A 177 -11.27 -9.21 -4.51
N LEU A 178 -11.59 -8.52 -5.60
CA LEU A 178 -12.82 -8.73 -6.39
C LEU A 178 -12.63 -9.76 -7.52
N ASP A 179 -11.51 -10.49 -7.53
CA ASP A 179 -11.14 -11.51 -8.52
C ASP A 179 -10.98 -11.00 -9.98
N ASP A 180 -10.91 -9.68 -10.21
CA ASP A 180 -10.55 -9.10 -11.51
C ASP A 180 -9.02 -8.89 -11.60
N ILE A 181 -8.32 -10.02 -11.67
CA ILE A 181 -6.85 -10.07 -11.71
C ILE A 181 -6.28 -9.25 -12.88
N PRO A 182 -6.82 -9.31 -14.11
CA PRO A 182 -6.30 -8.49 -15.21
C PRO A 182 -6.36 -6.99 -14.91
N LYS A 183 -7.50 -6.49 -14.41
CA LYS A 183 -7.66 -5.07 -14.08
C LYS A 183 -6.76 -4.66 -12.92
N SER A 184 -6.63 -5.52 -11.92
CA SER A 184 -5.71 -5.34 -10.80
C SER A 184 -4.26 -5.14 -11.25
N LEU A 185 -3.72 -6.09 -12.04
CA LEU A 185 -2.34 -6.04 -12.52
C LEU A 185 -2.08 -4.83 -13.43
N LEU A 186 -3.07 -4.45 -14.25
CA LEU A 186 -2.97 -3.25 -15.07
C LEU A 186 -2.82 -2.00 -14.20
N TYR A 187 -3.65 -1.86 -13.17
CA TYR A 187 -3.60 -0.70 -12.29
C TYR A 187 -2.34 -0.62 -11.44
N PHE A 188 -1.84 -1.76 -10.92
CA PHE A 188 -0.53 -1.77 -10.26
C PHE A 188 0.57 -1.30 -11.19
N ARG A 189 0.65 -1.86 -12.40
CA ARG A 189 1.67 -1.52 -13.39
C ARG A 189 1.63 -0.02 -13.73
N GLU A 190 0.44 0.56 -13.87
CA GLU A 190 0.27 2.00 -14.10
C GLU A 190 0.64 2.85 -12.88
N ALA A 191 0.26 2.44 -11.67
CA ALA A 191 0.60 3.15 -10.43
C ALA A 191 2.12 3.32 -10.28
N PHE A 192 2.87 2.23 -10.48
CA PHE A 192 4.34 2.23 -10.43
C PHE A 192 5.00 2.95 -11.62
N LEU A 193 4.29 3.20 -12.72
CA LEU A 193 4.79 4.07 -13.80
C LEU A 193 4.69 5.55 -13.44
N ILE A 194 3.61 5.94 -12.73
CA ILE A 194 3.32 7.34 -12.42
C ILE A 194 4.26 7.85 -11.33
N ASP A 195 4.17 7.28 -10.12
CA ASP A 195 5.00 7.69 -8.99
C ASP A 195 5.05 6.59 -7.91
N PRO A 196 6.06 5.71 -7.93
CA PRO A 196 6.25 4.69 -6.90
C PRO A 196 6.31 5.23 -5.47
N SER A 197 6.79 6.46 -5.27
CA SER A 197 6.97 7.03 -3.93
C SER A 197 5.66 7.37 -3.20
N LYS A 198 4.55 7.41 -3.95
CA LYS A 198 3.20 7.68 -3.43
C LYS A 198 2.45 6.40 -3.05
N ILE A 199 3.04 5.24 -3.29
CA ILE A 199 2.45 3.95 -2.95
C ILE A 199 2.81 3.62 -1.51
N ASP A 200 1.78 3.37 -0.71
CA ASP A 200 1.92 2.83 0.63
C ASP A 200 2.00 1.30 0.53
N LEU A 201 3.14 0.73 0.91
CA LEU A 201 3.31 -0.72 0.92
C LEU A 201 2.67 -1.39 2.15
N SER A 202 2.27 -0.61 3.16
CA SER A 202 1.63 -1.15 4.37
C SER A 202 0.26 -1.77 4.10
N VAL A 203 -0.39 -1.36 3.00
CA VAL A 203 -1.73 -1.81 2.60
C VAL A 203 -1.72 -2.97 1.61
N VAL A 204 -0.54 -3.44 1.20
CA VAL A 204 -0.40 -4.52 0.21
C VAL A 204 -0.90 -5.83 0.81
N GLU A 205 -2.01 -6.33 0.29
CA GLU A 205 -2.49 -7.70 0.51
C GLU A 205 -2.42 -8.54 -0.78
N ALA A 206 -2.33 -7.91 -1.95
CA ALA A 206 -2.26 -8.60 -3.23
C ALA A 206 -0.97 -9.42 -3.41
N ARG A 207 -1.13 -10.75 -3.59
CA ARG A 207 -0.03 -11.71 -3.78
C ARG A 207 0.99 -11.29 -4.85
N PRO A 208 0.59 -10.77 -6.04
CA PRO A 208 1.56 -10.36 -7.07
C PRO A 208 2.59 -9.34 -6.59
N ILE A 209 2.18 -8.35 -5.79
CA ILE A 209 3.08 -7.32 -5.27
C ILE A 209 3.92 -7.88 -4.13
N HIS A 210 3.32 -8.70 -3.26
CA HIS A 210 4.04 -9.36 -2.17
C HIS A 210 5.18 -10.25 -2.69
N GLU A 211 4.92 -11.04 -3.74
CA GLU A 211 5.93 -11.89 -4.38
C GLU A 211 7.09 -11.07 -4.95
N ILE A 212 6.81 -9.93 -5.59
CA ILE A 212 7.87 -9.03 -6.07
C ILE A 212 8.70 -8.48 -4.91
N VAL A 213 8.07 -8.09 -3.80
CA VAL A 213 8.78 -7.59 -2.60
C VAL A 213 9.67 -8.68 -1.99
N GLU A 214 9.19 -9.93 -1.92
CA GLU A 214 9.98 -11.08 -1.46
C GLU A 214 11.19 -11.36 -2.37
N ILE A 215 11.02 -11.27 -3.69
CA ILE A 215 12.12 -11.41 -4.67
C ILE A 215 13.16 -10.31 -4.47
N ILE A 216 12.71 -9.06 -4.30
CA ILE A 216 13.58 -7.91 -4.04
C ILE A 216 14.37 -8.13 -2.75
N ALA A 217 13.71 -8.55 -1.66
CA ALA A 217 14.36 -8.84 -0.39
C ALA A 217 15.39 -9.98 -0.51
N SER A 218 15.09 -10.99 -1.34
CA SER A 218 15.97 -12.14 -1.58
C SER A 218 17.13 -11.83 -2.54
N SER A 219 17.14 -10.67 -3.19
CA SER A 219 18.21 -10.29 -4.13
C SER A 219 19.55 -9.99 -3.46
N GLY A 220 19.55 -9.77 -2.14
CA GLY A 220 20.74 -9.38 -1.37
C GLY A 220 21.23 -7.95 -1.65
N LYS A 221 20.48 -7.17 -2.46
CA LYS A 221 20.77 -5.77 -2.73
C LYS A 221 19.95 -4.87 -1.81
N GLU A 222 20.59 -3.87 -1.22
CA GLU A 222 19.89 -2.81 -0.50
C GLU A 222 19.47 -1.71 -1.48
N TYR A 223 18.18 -1.37 -1.46
CA TYR A 223 17.63 -0.31 -2.29
C TYR A 223 17.16 0.84 -1.41
N ARG A 224 17.49 2.08 -1.81
CA ARG A 224 17.01 3.31 -1.15
C ARG A 224 15.49 3.33 -1.01
N ASP A 225 14.78 2.95 -2.06
CA ASP A 225 13.32 2.83 -2.07
C ASP A 225 12.94 1.61 -2.90
N ILE A 226 12.50 0.54 -2.23
CA ILE A 226 12.11 -0.71 -2.89
C ILE A 226 10.96 -0.51 -3.88
N ARG A 227 10.11 0.52 -3.69
CA ARG A 227 8.94 0.79 -4.56
C ARG A 227 9.35 1.09 -5.99
N GLU A 228 10.51 1.73 -6.17
CA GLU A 228 11.04 2.08 -7.49
C GLU A 228 11.53 0.84 -8.27
N TRP A 229 11.85 -0.24 -7.55
CA TRP A 229 12.33 -1.50 -8.11
C TRP A 229 11.22 -2.51 -8.38
N ILE A 230 10.07 -2.39 -7.71
CA ILE A 230 8.88 -3.23 -7.95
C ILE A 230 8.51 -3.34 -9.44
N PRO A 231 8.40 -2.25 -10.23
CA PRO A 231 8.05 -2.39 -11.65
C PRO A 231 9.12 -3.09 -12.50
N ILE A 232 10.38 -3.03 -12.08
CA ILE A 232 11.49 -3.69 -12.78
C ILE A 232 11.43 -5.18 -12.53
N TYR A 233 11.36 -5.60 -11.26
CA TYR A 233 11.24 -7.01 -10.91
C TYR A 233 9.92 -7.61 -11.40
N GLY A 234 8.81 -6.86 -11.32
CA GLY A 234 7.52 -7.28 -11.88
C GLY A 234 7.56 -7.52 -13.39
N TYR A 235 8.39 -6.79 -14.14
CA TYR A 235 8.64 -7.06 -15.55
C TYR A 235 9.53 -8.29 -15.76
N LEU A 236 10.61 -8.43 -14.96
CA LEU A 236 11.58 -9.52 -15.09
C LEU A 236 10.99 -10.89 -14.71
N THR A 237 10.05 -10.92 -13.78
CA THR A 237 9.34 -12.14 -13.37
C THR A 237 8.04 -12.38 -14.14
N ASP A 238 7.72 -11.51 -15.10
CA ASP A 238 6.49 -11.55 -15.91
C ASP A 238 5.19 -11.43 -15.07
N ILE A 239 5.27 -10.96 -13.82
CA ILE A 239 4.09 -10.67 -12.99
C ILE A 239 3.28 -9.50 -13.59
N PHE A 240 3.96 -8.50 -14.15
CA PHE A 240 3.34 -7.36 -14.84
C PHE A 240 3.12 -7.62 -16.34
N TYR A 241 2.57 -8.79 -16.68
CA TYR A 241 2.28 -9.18 -18.07
C TYR A 241 1.04 -8.49 -18.68
N VAL A 242 0.14 -7.95 -17.86
CA VAL A 242 -1.07 -7.26 -18.33
C VAL A 242 -0.71 -5.84 -18.77
N ARG A 243 -1.04 -5.53 -20.02
CA ARG A 243 -0.62 -4.30 -20.71
C ARG A 243 -1.82 -3.58 -21.32
N ARG A 244 -1.69 -2.27 -21.49
CA ARG A 244 -2.56 -1.46 -22.33
C ARG A 244 -1.77 -0.75 -23.42
N ASN A 245 -2.49 -0.33 -24.47
CA ASN A 245 -1.90 0.49 -25.52
C ASN A 245 -1.54 1.89 -24.97
N LEU A 246 -0.36 2.36 -25.33
CA LEU A 246 0.08 3.72 -25.09
C LEU A 246 -0.38 4.64 -26.21
N SER A 247 -0.79 5.85 -25.86
CA SER A 247 -1.01 6.91 -26.86
C SER A 247 0.33 7.45 -27.37
N LYS A 248 0.34 8.03 -28.58
CA LYS A 248 1.55 8.67 -29.13
C LYS A 248 2.12 9.73 -28.18
N HIS A 249 1.26 10.52 -27.54
CA HIS A 249 1.68 11.53 -26.56
C HIS A 249 2.37 10.89 -25.33
N GLN A 250 1.85 9.77 -24.82
CA GLN A 250 2.47 9.05 -23.71
C GLN A 250 3.85 8.52 -24.08
N VAL A 251 3.99 7.92 -25.26
CA VAL A 251 5.29 7.43 -25.76
C VAL A 251 6.31 8.56 -25.87
N GLU A 252 5.92 9.71 -26.42
CA GLU A 252 6.81 10.87 -26.52
C GLU A 252 7.13 11.50 -25.15
N SER A 253 6.21 11.44 -24.17
CA SER A 253 6.52 11.83 -22.79
C SER A 253 7.58 10.93 -22.18
N ILE A 254 7.41 9.61 -22.30
CA ILE A 254 8.35 8.61 -21.77
C ILE A 254 9.75 8.81 -22.39
N LYS A 255 9.85 9.01 -23.71
CA LYS A 255 11.13 9.30 -24.37
C LYS A 255 11.81 10.56 -23.83
N ARG A 256 11.06 11.65 -23.64
CA ARG A 256 11.59 12.90 -23.06
C ARG A 256 12.07 12.71 -21.62
N GLU A 257 11.31 11.97 -20.82
CA GLU A 257 11.67 11.62 -19.44
C GLU A 257 12.96 10.80 -19.39
N ILE A 258 13.12 9.81 -20.26
CA ILE A 258 14.35 9.02 -20.38
C ILE A 258 15.55 9.93 -20.66
N ILE A 259 15.45 10.83 -21.64
CA ILE A 259 16.56 11.76 -21.98
C ILE A 259 16.94 12.62 -20.76
N ASN A 260 15.97 13.08 -19.98
CA ASN A 260 16.22 13.87 -18.78
C ASN A 260 16.87 13.03 -17.68
N LEU A 261 16.40 11.80 -17.48
CA LEU A 261 16.97 10.86 -16.52
C LEU A 261 18.40 10.45 -16.90
N GLU A 262 18.69 10.22 -18.18
CA GLU A 262 20.04 9.93 -18.67
C GLU A 262 21.01 11.09 -18.42
N LYS A 263 20.56 12.32 -18.67
CA LYS A 263 21.37 13.52 -18.35
C LYS A 263 21.62 13.66 -16.87
N SER A 264 20.63 13.36 -16.04
CA SER A 264 20.80 13.33 -14.58
C SER A 264 21.80 12.26 -14.19
N PHE A 265 21.59 11.03 -14.65
CA PHE A 265 22.43 9.87 -14.38
C PHE A 265 23.89 10.10 -14.76
N ALA A 266 24.16 10.68 -15.94
CA ALA A 266 25.51 10.96 -16.41
C ALA A 266 26.28 12.01 -15.57
N ARG A 267 25.59 12.77 -14.71
CA ARG A 267 26.20 13.77 -13.82
C ARG A 267 26.46 13.21 -12.41
N LEU A 268 25.93 12.04 -12.08
CA LEU A 268 26.06 11.41 -10.77
C LEU A 268 27.35 10.58 -10.70
N GLY A 269 28.04 10.65 -9.56
CA GLY A 269 29.06 9.66 -9.21
C GLY A 269 28.43 8.31 -8.82
N PRO A 270 29.22 7.23 -8.71
CA PRO A 270 28.71 5.91 -8.29
C PRO A 270 27.91 5.95 -6.98
N ASP A 271 28.47 6.61 -5.95
CA ASP A 271 27.81 6.71 -4.64
C ASP A 271 26.51 7.54 -4.71
N ASP A 272 26.45 8.55 -5.58
CA ASP A 272 25.25 9.37 -5.76
C ASP A 272 24.13 8.61 -6.50
N VAL A 273 24.50 7.68 -7.38
CA VAL A 273 23.53 6.83 -8.09
C VAL A 273 22.75 5.98 -7.09
N GLU A 274 23.44 5.33 -6.14
CA GLU A 274 22.81 4.50 -5.12
C GLU A 274 21.94 5.31 -4.16
N ASN A 275 22.32 6.56 -3.89
CA ASN A 275 21.57 7.50 -3.05
C ASN A 275 20.40 8.20 -3.76
N THR A 276 20.14 7.90 -5.04
CA THR A 276 19.02 8.47 -5.80
C THR A 276 18.14 7.40 -6.43
N ASN A 277 16.91 7.77 -6.80
CA ASN A 277 16.00 6.88 -7.53
C ASN A 277 16.07 7.07 -9.06
N VAL A 278 17.10 7.76 -9.58
CA VAL A 278 17.23 8.08 -11.01
C VAL A 278 17.37 6.81 -11.84
N LEU A 279 18.22 5.88 -11.38
CA LEU A 279 18.50 4.62 -12.04
C LEU A 279 17.25 3.74 -12.21
N PRO A 280 16.51 3.35 -11.16
CA PRO A 280 15.34 2.48 -11.31
C PRO A 280 14.22 3.14 -12.13
N ARG A 281 14.02 4.46 -11.99
CA ARG A 281 13.05 5.20 -12.80
C ARG A 281 13.39 5.13 -14.29
N MET A 282 14.66 5.33 -14.63
CA MET A 282 15.14 5.25 -16.01
C MET A 282 14.93 3.86 -16.60
N ILE A 283 15.30 2.81 -15.86
CA ILE A 283 15.10 1.42 -16.26
C ILE A 283 13.61 1.15 -16.50
N ASN A 284 12.73 1.51 -15.56
CA ASN A 284 11.29 1.31 -15.70
C ASN A 284 10.76 1.95 -17.00
N LYS A 285 11.12 3.21 -17.29
CA LYS A 285 10.70 3.89 -18.53
C LYS A 285 11.23 3.18 -19.79
N TYR A 286 12.45 2.67 -19.79
CA TYR A 286 12.97 1.84 -20.88
C TYR A 286 12.16 0.55 -21.07
N LEU A 287 11.78 -0.12 -19.99
CA LEU A 287 10.96 -1.34 -20.06
C LEU A 287 9.58 -1.06 -20.67
N TRP A 288 8.98 0.11 -20.38
CA TRP A 288 7.74 0.53 -21.03
C TRP A 288 7.89 0.78 -22.54
N LEU A 289 8.99 1.39 -22.97
CA LEU A 289 9.27 1.55 -24.40
C LEU A 289 9.56 0.20 -25.07
N LEU A 290 10.26 -0.70 -24.38
CA LEU A 290 10.51 -2.04 -24.87
C LEU A 290 9.18 -2.79 -25.07
N ASP A 291 8.29 -2.77 -24.08
CA ASP A 291 6.94 -3.36 -24.20
C ASP A 291 6.14 -2.76 -25.37
N TYR A 292 6.23 -1.44 -25.58
CA TYR A 292 5.57 -0.76 -26.68
C TYR A 292 6.09 -1.23 -28.05
N TYR A 293 7.42 -1.32 -28.22
CA TYR A 293 8.02 -1.79 -29.45
C TYR A 293 7.93 -3.30 -29.63
N GLU A 294 7.72 -4.08 -28.57
CA GLU A 294 7.50 -5.53 -28.68
C GLU A 294 6.05 -5.86 -29.05
N ASN A 295 5.07 -5.16 -28.47
CA ASN A 295 3.67 -5.62 -28.51
C ASN A 295 2.71 -4.69 -29.26
N GLN A 296 3.03 -3.40 -29.43
CA GLN A 296 2.13 -2.43 -30.06
C GLN A 296 2.62 -1.94 -31.42
N VAL A 297 3.89 -1.53 -31.53
CA VAL A 297 4.50 -1.08 -32.78
C VAL A 297 5.86 -1.76 -32.97
N PRO A 298 5.89 -3.00 -33.49
CA PRO A 298 7.12 -3.75 -33.76
C PRO A 298 8.23 -2.92 -34.42
N ASN A 299 9.36 -2.77 -33.74
CA ASN A 299 10.55 -2.11 -34.28
C ASN A 299 11.84 -2.75 -33.73
N ILE A 300 12.48 -3.59 -34.54
CA ILE A 300 13.65 -4.39 -34.15
C ILE A 300 14.83 -3.51 -33.74
N GLU A 301 15.08 -2.42 -34.47
CA GLU A 301 16.20 -1.53 -34.19
C GLU A 301 16.06 -0.88 -32.81
N ASN A 302 14.89 -0.30 -32.50
CA ASN A 302 14.64 0.31 -31.20
C ASN A 302 14.68 -0.73 -30.07
N MET A 303 14.17 -1.95 -30.30
CA MET A 303 14.23 -3.02 -29.30
C MET A 303 15.68 -3.40 -28.97
N GLU A 304 16.53 -3.60 -29.97
CA GLU A 304 17.93 -3.98 -29.75
C GLU A 304 18.74 -2.83 -29.13
N GLN A 305 18.45 -1.57 -29.48
CA GLN A 305 19.04 -0.40 -28.83
C GLN A 305 18.67 -0.34 -27.35
N ILE A 306 17.39 -0.51 -27.00
CA ILE A 306 16.93 -0.50 -25.60
C ILE A 306 17.54 -1.67 -24.82
N ARG A 307 17.55 -2.88 -25.36
CA ARG A 307 18.17 -4.06 -24.72
C ARG A 307 19.65 -3.84 -24.46
N SER A 308 20.39 -3.34 -25.46
CA SER A 308 21.81 -3.03 -25.32
C SER A 308 22.05 -1.97 -24.24
N ARG A 309 21.17 -0.96 -24.16
CA ARG A 309 21.25 0.09 -23.15
C ARG A 309 20.98 -0.45 -21.75
N LEU A 310 19.96 -1.28 -21.57
CA LEU A 310 19.64 -1.93 -20.29
C LEU A 310 20.77 -2.84 -19.81
N ILE A 311 21.39 -3.63 -20.71
CA ILE A 311 22.56 -4.46 -20.39
C ILE A 311 23.77 -3.60 -20.00
N ALA A 312 23.96 -2.44 -20.65
CA ALA A 312 25.05 -1.52 -20.30
C ALA A 312 24.82 -0.84 -18.94
N ILE A 313 23.57 -0.65 -18.54
CA ILE A 313 23.18 -0.06 -17.24
C ILE A 313 23.36 -1.08 -16.12
N ASP A 314 22.78 -2.28 -16.26
CA ASP A 314 22.90 -3.36 -15.28
C ASP A 314 23.03 -4.70 -16.01
N ARG A 315 24.29 -5.11 -16.20
CA ARG A 315 24.60 -6.35 -16.91
C ARG A 315 24.12 -7.58 -16.15
N GLU A 316 24.25 -7.57 -14.84
CA GLU A 316 23.87 -8.70 -13.98
C GLU A 316 22.37 -8.97 -14.09
N LEU A 317 21.56 -7.91 -14.06
CA LEU A 317 20.11 -8.00 -14.10
C LEU A 317 19.58 -8.41 -15.49
N PHE A 318 20.14 -7.86 -16.57
CA PHE A 318 19.53 -7.96 -17.90
C PHE A 318 20.19 -8.97 -18.85
N PHE A 319 21.46 -9.31 -18.69
CA PHE A 319 22.18 -10.13 -19.68
C PHE A 319 21.56 -11.53 -19.83
N GLU A 320 21.39 -12.25 -18.73
CA GLU A 320 20.79 -13.59 -18.76
C GLU A 320 19.28 -13.54 -19.04
N PHE A 321 18.60 -12.49 -18.61
CA PHE A 321 17.17 -12.31 -18.89
C PHE A 321 16.89 -12.22 -20.40
N PHE A 322 17.63 -11.38 -21.13
CA PHE A 322 17.44 -11.23 -22.58
C PHE A 322 17.99 -12.42 -23.39
N LYS A 323 18.93 -13.19 -22.84
CA LYS A 323 19.41 -14.43 -23.46
C LYS A 323 18.39 -15.56 -23.37
N LYS A 324 17.63 -15.63 -22.27
CA LYS A 324 16.60 -16.66 -22.03
C LYS A 324 15.28 -16.39 -22.76
N LYS A 325 14.90 -15.13 -22.99
CA LYS A 325 13.74 -14.81 -23.83
C LYS A 325 14.08 -15.14 -25.30
N PRO A 326 13.42 -16.12 -25.95
CA PRO A 326 13.65 -16.33 -27.38
C PRO A 326 13.30 -15.05 -28.13
N LYS A 327 14.12 -14.68 -29.13
CA LYS A 327 13.76 -13.63 -30.10
C LYS A 327 12.42 -14.05 -30.71
N LYS A 328 11.30 -13.48 -30.26
CA LYS A 328 10.02 -13.58 -30.98
C LYS A 328 10.25 -12.85 -32.29
N ILE A 329 10.41 -13.63 -33.36
CA ILE A 329 10.60 -13.19 -34.75
C ILE A 329 9.30 -12.56 -35.24
#